data_AF-A0A967K547-F1
#
_entry.id   AF-A0A967K547-F1
#
_cell.length_a   1.000
_cell.length_b   1.000
_cell.length_c   1.000
_cell.angle_alpha   90.00
_cell.angle_beta   90.00
_cell.angle_gamma   90.00
#
_symmetry.space_group_name_H-M   'P 1'
#
loop_
_entity.id
_entity.type
_entity.pdbx_description
1 polymer ?
#
loop_
_entity_poly.entity_id
_entity_poly.type
_entity_poly.pdbx_seq_one_letter_code
_entity_poly.pdbx_strand_id
1 'polypeptide(L)'
;MDTTDTLQINKNTFIQSIIILAVLMILAGILTIFIPSGSYERSVIDGREIIIPGSYHRIPPPDYPIWRWFTAPVEVLWGPDSLTIIVIIVFILIVSGAFTIMQRSGVLNV
;
A
#
# COMPACT_ATOMS: atom_id res chain seq x y z
N MET A 1 30.97 -11.13 25.44
CA MET A 1 29.96 -11.56 24.45
C MET A 1 28.99 -10.40 24.35
N ASP A 2 29.15 -9.57 23.32
CA ASP A 2 28.45 -8.30 23.17
C ASP A 2 27.00 -8.52 22.72
N THR A 3 26.06 -8.32 23.65
CA THR A 3 24.64 -8.61 23.47
C THR A 3 23.84 -7.31 23.31
N THR A 4 24.08 -6.51 22.27
CA THR A 4 23.28 -5.27 22.03
C THR A 4 23.18 -4.85 20.56
N ASP A 5 23.04 -5.77 19.60
CA ASP A 5 22.65 -5.38 18.22
C ASP A 5 21.28 -5.94 17.84
N THR A 6 20.30 -5.73 18.73
CA THR A 6 18.89 -5.96 18.40
C THR A 6 18.39 -4.81 17.54
N LEU A 7 18.37 -5.00 16.20
CA LEU A 7 17.63 -4.20 15.21
C LEU A 7 17.53 -2.71 15.54
N GLN A 8 18.66 -2.02 15.64
CA GLN A 8 18.64 -0.56 15.61
C GLN A 8 18.40 -0.14 14.16
N ILE A 9 17.14 -0.10 13.74
CA ILE A 9 16.79 0.56 12.49
C ILE A 9 17.26 2.00 12.65
N ASN A 10 18.34 2.33 11.93
CA ASN A 10 18.88 3.67 11.95
C ASN A 10 17.75 4.62 11.55
N LYS A 11 17.46 5.61 12.40
CA LYS A 11 16.43 6.62 12.16
C LYS A 11 16.56 7.24 10.77
N ASN A 12 17.80 7.44 10.29
CA ASN A 12 18.06 7.97 8.97
C ASN A 12 17.60 7.01 7.86
N THR A 13 17.83 5.70 8.01
CA THR A 13 17.36 4.69 7.05
C THR A 13 15.83 4.62 7.02
N PHE A 14 15.17 4.67 8.19
CA PHE A 14 13.71 4.70 8.25
C PHE A 14 13.13 5.95 7.56
N ILE A 15 13.68 7.12 7.86
CA ILE A 15 13.29 8.39 7.21
C ILE A 15 13.58 8.33 5.71
N GLN A 16 14.71 7.77 5.30
CA GLN A 16 15.06 7.63 3.89
C GLN A 16 14.04 6.74 3.14
N SER A 17 13.63 5.62 3.73
CA SER A 17 12.56 4.77 3.16
C SER A 17 11.24 5.51 3.00
N ILE A 18 10.84 6.29 4.01
CA ILE A 18 9.62 7.13 3.93
C ILE A 18 9.75 8.17 2.81
N ILE A 19 10.90 8.84 2.70
CA ILE A 19 11.15 9.84 1.65
C ILE A 19 11.07 9.19 0.27
N ILE A 20 11.71 8.03 0.08
CA ILE A 20 11.66 7.30 -1.19
C ILE A 20 10.22 6.95 -1.56
N LEU A 21 9.45 6.40 -0.61
CA LEU A 21 8.03 6.10 -0.81
C LEU A 21 7.22 7.35 -1.17
N ALA A 22 7.42 8.45 -0.44
CA ALA A 22 6.72 9.71 -0.71
C ALA A 22 7.05 10.27 -2.11
N VAL A 23 8.32 10.23 -2.53
CA VAL A 23 8.74 10.65 -3.87
C VAL A 23 8.10 9.78 -4.94
N LEU A 24 8.09 8.45 -4.76
CA LEU A 24 7.43 7.53 -5.68
C LEU A 24 5.93 7.79 -5.78
N MET A 25 5.26 8.06 -4.65
CA MET A 25 3.84 8.42 -4.62
C MET A 25 3.56 9.71 -5.41
N ILE A 26 4.37 10.75 -5.21
CA ILE A 26 4.22 12.03 -5.93
C ILE A 26 4.45 11.82 -7.43
N LEU A 27 5.49 11.09 -7.82
CA LEU A 27 5.79 10.79 -9.22
C LEU A 27 4.64 10.03 -9.90
N ALA A 28 4.10 9.00 -9.24
CA ALA A 28 2.96 8.24 -9.74
C ALA A 28 1.70 9.13 -9.87
N GLY A 29 1.46 10.01 -8.90
CA GLY A 29 0.35 10.98 -8.94
C GLY A 29 0.47 11.96 -10.11
N ILE A 30 1.65 12.55 -10.31
CA ILE A 30 1.93 13.44 -11.46
C ILE A 30 1.73 12.69 -12.77
N LEU A 31 2.26 11.47 -12.89
CA LEU A 31 2.12 10.66 -14.10
C LEU A 31 0.66 10.33 -14.41
N THR A 32 -0.17 10.13 -13.38
CA THR A 32 -1.61 9.87 -13.51
C THR A 32 -2.37 11.06 -14.12
N ILE A 33 -1.90 12.30 -13.91
CA ILE A 33 -2.52 13.50 -14.51
C ILE A 33 -2.28 13.56 -16.02
N PHE A 34 -1.12 13.10 -16.49
CA PHE A 34 -0.77 13.11 -17.92
C PHE A 34 -1.46 12.00 -18.73
N ILE A 35 -1.85 10.90 -18.07
CA ILE A 35 -2.47 9.75 -18.73
C ILE A 35 -3.99 9.95 -18.76
N PRO A 36 -4.63 10.08 -19.95
CA PRO A 36 -6.06 10.27 -20.04
C PRO A 36 -6.81 9.04 -19.52
N SER A 37 -7.80 9.27 -18.65
CA SER A 37 -8.70 8.22 -18.19
C SER A 37 -9.61 7.75 -19.32
N GLY A 38 -9.65 6.44 -19.52
CA GLY A 38 -10.57 5.81 -20.46
C GLY A 38 -11.12 4.51 -19.88
N SER A 39 -12.34 4.17 -20.28
CA SER A 39 -13.00 2.94 -19.88
C SER A 39 -13.44 2.17 -21.12
N TYR A 40 -13.53 0.86 -20.95
CA TYR A 40 -14.17 -0.02 -21.91
C TYR A 40 -15.51 -0.48 -21.32
N GLU A 41 -16.49 -0.62 -22.20
CA GLU A 41 -17.77 -1.19 -21.82
C GLU A 41 -17.63 -2.70 -21.61
N ARG A 42 -18.27 -3.20 -20.55
CA ARG A 42 -18.30 -4.62 -20.20
C ARG A 42 -19.73 -5.12 -20.31
N SER A 43 -19.92 -6.24 -21.00
CA SER A 43 -21.21 -6.93 -21.08
C SER A 43 -21.08 -8.38 -20.62
N VAL A 44 -22.15 -8.91 -20.04
CA VAL A 44 -22.20 -10.32 -19.63
C VAL A 44 -22.74 -11.12 -20.80
N ILE A 45 -21.89 -11.94 -21.40
CA ILE A 45 -22.25 -12.88 -22.46
C ILE A 45 -21.95 -14.28 -21.92
N ASP A 46 -22.95 -15.15 -21.89
CA ASP A 46 -22.85 -16.53 -21.39
C ASP A 46 -22.28 -16.65 -19.96
N GLY A 47 -22.67 -15.73 -19.07
CA GLY A 47 -22.21 -15.71 -17.68
C GLY A 47 -20.76 -15.27 -17.47
N ARG A 48 -20.08 -14.83 -18.54
CA ARG A 48 -18.74 -14.24 -18.49
C ARG A 48 -18.81 -12.74 -18.74
N GLU A 49 -18.13 -11.96 -17.92
CA GLU A 49 -17.93 -10.54 -18.18
C GLU A 49 -16.88 -10.38 -19.30
N ILE A 50 -17.31 -9.90 -20.46
CA ILE A 50 -16.47 -9.71 -21.65
C ILE A 50 -16.37 -8.22 -21.95
N ILE A 51 -15.16 -7.77 -22.31
CA ILE A 51 -14.90 -6.39 -22.74
C ILE A 51 -15.33 -6.24 -24.21
N ILE A 52 -16.15 -5.25 -24.52
CA ILE A 52 -16.61 -4.99 -25.89
C ILE A 52 -15.46 -4.34 -26.70
N PRO A 53 -14.93 -5.00 -27.74
CA PRO A 53 -13.86 -4.43 -28.56
C PRO A 53 -14.33 -3.13 -29.25
N GLY A 54 -13.48 -2.10 -29.28
CA GLY A 54 -13.81 -0.81 -29.91
C GLY A 54 -14.69 0.13 -29.08
N SER A 55 -15.19 -0.30 -27.91
CA SER A 55 -16.02 0.53 -27.00
C SER A 55 -15.24 1.53 -26.16
N TYR A 56 -13.96 1.77 -26.49
CA TYR A 56 -13.12 2.70 -25.74
C TYR A 56 -13.72 4.10 -25.82
N HIS A 57 -14.04 4.66 -24.66
CA HIS A 57 -14.43 6.04 -24.53
C HIS A 57 -13.61 6.71 -23.43
N ARG A 58 -13.33 7.99 -23.62
CA ARG A 58 -12.70 8.80 -22.58
C ARG A 58 -13.74 9.13 -21.53
N ILE A 59 -13.37 8.94 -20.28
CA ILE A 59 -14.16 9.38 -19.14
C ILE A 59 -13.54 10.65 -18.57
N PRO A 60 -14.36 11.58 -18.05
CA PRO A 60 -13.84 12.73 -17.33
C PRO A 60 -12.98 12.24 -16.16
N PRO A 61 -11.75 12.76 -16.01
CA PRO A 61 -10.91 12.39 -14.89
C PRO A 61 -11.59 12.79 -13.57
N PRO A 62 -11.59 11.92 -12.55
CA PRO A 62 -11.99 12.30 -11.20
C PRO A 62 -11.15 13.47 -10.70
N ASP A 63 -11.72 14.31 -9.83
CA ASP A 63 -10.92 15.29 -9.11
C ASP A 63 -9.94 14.57 -8.17
N TYR A 64 -8.64 14.71 -8.45
CA TYR A 64 -7.55 14.16 -7.65
C TYR A 64 -6.91 15.27 -6.82
N PRO A 65 -7.46 15.60 -5.65
CA PRO A 65 -6.89 16.65 -4.84
C PRO A 65 -5.51 16.27 -4.29
N ILE A 66 -4.58 17.22 -4.33
CA ILE A 66 -3.16 17.03 -3.97
C ILE A 66 -3.00 16.56 -2.52
N TRP A 67 -3.90 16.95 -1.61
CA TRP A 67 -3.84 16.51 -0.21
C TRP A 67 -4.04 15.00 -0.05
N ARG A 68 -4.74 14.33 -0.99
CA ARG A 68 -4.94 12.88 -0.94
C ARG A 68 -3.65 12.11 -1.08
N TRP A 69 -2.59 12.68 -1.65
CA TRP A 69 -1.29 12.00 -1.70
C TRP A 69 -0.70 11.80 -0.30
N PHE A 70 -0.99 12.70 0.64
CA PHE A 70 -0.53 12.58 2.03
C PHE A 70 -1.53 11.82 2.91
N THR A 71 -2.83 11.92 2.64
CA THR A 71 -3.85 11.22 3.44
C THR A 71 -4.09 9.79 2.97
N ALA A 72 -3.71 9.42 1.74
CA ALA A 72 -3.94 8.09 1.16
C ALA A 72 -3.49 6.92 2.04
N PRO A 73 -2.29 6.91 2.66
CA PRO A 73 -1.87 5.80 3.51
C PRO A 73 -2.82 5.53 4.68
N VAL A 74 -3.49 6.57 5.18
CA VAL A 74 -4.47 6.48 6.26
C VAL A 74 -5.86 6.19 5.71
N GLU A 75 -6.26 6.83 4.61
CA GLU A 75 -7.56 6.66 3.95
C GLU A 75 -7.81 5.20 3.51
N VAL A 76 -6.75 4.48 3.17
CA VAL A 76 -6.77 3.05 2.81
C VAL A 76 -7.39 2.18 3.92
N LEU A 77 -7.31 2.59 5.20
CA LEU A 77 -7.95 1.89 6.32
C LEU A 77 -9.47 2.01 6.34
N TRP A 78 -10.05 2.95 5.59
CA TRP A 78 -11.50 3.14 5.43
C TRP A 78 -12.00 2.74 4.02
N GLY A 79 -11.13 2.16 3.19
CA GLY A 79 -11.47 1.75 1.83
C GLY A 79 -12.32 0.46 1.76
N PRO A 80 -12.76 0.08 0.54
CA PRO A 80 -13.49 -1.18 0.30
C PRO A 80 -12.73 -2.41 0.79
N ASP A 81 -11.40 -2.39 0.65
CA ASP A 81 -10.51 -3.49 1.03
C ASP A 81 -9.95 -3.36 2.47
N SER A 82 -10.49 -2.42 3.26
CA SER A 82 -10.02 -2.09 4.61
C SER A 82 -9.87 -3.32 5.51
N LEU A 83 -10.83 -4.24 5.47
CA LEU A 83 -10.79 -5.47 6.27
C LEU A 83 -9.51 -6.28 6.00
N THR A 84 -9.17 -6.52 4.73
CA THR A 84 -7.98 -7.29 4.34
C THR A 84 -6.71 -6.60 4.84
N ILE A 85 -6.63 -5.27 4.71
CA ILE A 85 -5.47 -4.48 5.12
C ILE A 85 -5.30 -4.50 6.64
N ILE A 86 -6.40 -4.31 7.39
CA ILE A 86 -6.38 -4.35 8.85
C ILE A 86 -5.92 -5.72 9.34
N VAL A 87 -6.39 -6.81 8.71
CA VAL A 87 -5.95 -8.17 9.04
C VAL A 87 -4.44 -8.33 8.83
N ILE A 88 -3.88 -7.82 7.73
CA ILE A 88 -2.43 -7.86 7.48
C ILE A 88 -1.66 -7.09 8.57
N ILE A 89 -2.13 -5.89 8.94
CA ILE A 89 -1.50 -5.07 9.99
C ILE A 89 -1.50 -5.81 11.33
N VAL A 90 -2.65 -6.35 11.74
CA VAL A 90 -2.80 -7.10 12.99
C VAL A 90 -1.92 -8.35 12.98
N PHE A 91 -1.88 -9.06 11.86
CA PHE A 91 -1.02 -10.24 11.68
C PHE A 91 0.46 -9.88 11.87
N ILE A 92 0.95 -8.84 11.21
CA ILE A 92 2.34 -8.38 11.34
C ILE A 92 2.63 -7.96 12.79
N LEU A 93 1.70 -7.28 13.46
CA LEU A 93 1.86 -6.88 14.87
C LEU A 93 1.94 -8.07 15.82
N ILE A 94 1.05 -9.06 15.67
CA ILE A 94 1.06 -10.27 16.50
C ILE A 94 2.34 -11.06 16.28
N VAL A 95 2.75 -11.27 15.02
CA VAL A 95 3.99 -11.98 14.68
C VAL A 95 5.22 -11.25 15.24
N SER A 96 5.30 -9.93 15.07
CA SER A 96 6.42 -9.13 15.58
C SER A 96 6.45 -9.11 17.11
N GLY A 97 5.28 -9.04 17.76
CA GLY A 97 5.15 -9.09 19.22
C GLY A 97 5.57 -10.44 19.79
N ALA A 98 5.08 -11.54 19.21
CA ALA A 98 5.47 -12.90 19.60
C ALA A 98 6.99 -13.12 19.43
N PHE A 99 7.55 -12.68 18.30
CA PHE A 99 8.98 -12.74 18.04
C PHE A 99 9.78 -11.94 19.10
N THR A 100 9.32 -10.74 19.45
CA THR A 100 9.95 -9.90 20.49
C THR A 100 9.94 -10.58 21.85
N ILE A 101 8.83 -11.21 22.24
CA ILE A 101 8.72 -11.96 23.51
C ILE A 101 9.67 -13.15 23.51
N MET A 102 9.73 -13.91 22.41
CA MET A 102 10.60 -15.08 22.26
C MET A 102 12.09 -14.71 22.27
N GLN A 103 12.45 -13.55 21.72
CA GLN A 103 13.81 -13.02 21.78
C GLN A 103 14.18 -12.60 23.20
N ARG A 104 13.25 -11.94 23.93
CA ARG A 104 13.46 -11.55 25.34
C ARG A 104 13.51 -12.73 26.30
N SER A 105 12.81 -13.82 26.01
CA SER A 105 12.85 -15.03 26.84
C SER A 105 14.10 -15.87 26.63
N GLY A 106 15.00 -15.48 25.71
CA GLY A 106 16.27 -16.19 25.45
C GLY A 106 16.10 -17.52 24.71
N VAL A 107 14.88 -17.90 24.34
CA VAL A 107 14.57 -19.17 23.65
C VAL A 107 15.17 -19.19 22.24
N LEU A 108 15.36 -18.01 21.63
CA LEU A 108 16.00 -17.81 20.32
C LEU A 108 17.53 -17.68 20.37
N ASN A 109 18.13 -17.63 21.57
CA ASN A 109 19.57 -17.45 21.72
C ASN A 109 20.21 -18.80 22.05
N VAL A 110 20.35 -19.65 21.03
CA VAL A 110 21.06 -20.94 21.09
C VAL A 110 22.37 -20.83 20.31
#